data_AF-A0A2P6FMF3-F1
#
_entry.id   AF-A0A2P6FMF3-F1
#
_cell.length_a   1.000
_cell.length_b   1.000
_cell.length_c   1.000
_cell.angle_alpha   90.00
_cell.angle_beta   90.00
_cell.angle_gamma   90.00
#
_symmetry.space_group_name_H-M   'P 1'
#
loop_
_entity.id
_entity.type
_entity.pdbx_description
1 polymer ?
#
loop_
_entity_poly.entity_id
_entity_poly.type
_entity_poly.pdbx_seq_one_letter_code
_entity_poly.pdbx_strand_id
1 'polypeptide(L)'
;MVKLYVTILGLGLAPFAPGTLGSLAGILLWLVIREVISPGAMLFTAVVLFFFSWIITENYITQKNGGEHDPSEVIIDELIGQWISLIPILYLDYILYTISISETITMIFLSFLLFRFFDIVKPWPISFFDQQQNSFSVLFDDVLAGFFSAIFISGYILWIYLL
;
A
#
# COMPACT_ATOMS: atom_id res chain seq x y z
N MET A 1 7.79 -20.71 -0.14
CA MET A 1 8.07 -19.52 -0.98
C MET A 1 6.82 -18.65 -1.13
N VAL A 2 5.76 -19.12 -1.82
CA VAL A 2 4.51 -18.36 -2.03
C VAL A 2 3.90 -17.81 -0.72
N LYS A 3 3.70 -18.67 0.29
CA LYS A 3 3.15 -18.24 1.60
C LYS A 3 3.99 -17.12 2.25
N LEU A 4 5.32 -17.23 2.21
CA LEU A 4 6.19 -16.20 2.79
C LEU A 4 6.12 -14.88 2.02
N TYR A 5 5.85 -14.92 0.72
CA TYR A 5 5.69 -13.73 -0.10
C TYR A 5 4.39 -12.99 0.26
N VAL A 6 3.25 -13.68 0.18
CA VAL A 6 1.93 -13.06 0.40
C VAL A 6 1.72 -12.60 1.86
N THR A 7 2.41 -13.23 2.81
CA THR A 7 2.36 -12.87 4.24
C THR A 7 3.45 -11.88 4.67
N ILE A 8 4.28 -11.35 3.76
CA ILE A 8 5.46 -10.53 4.07
C ILE A 8 6.33 -11.19 5.16
N LEU A 9 7.02 -12.27 4.78
CA LEU A 9 7.92 -13.05 5.64
C LEU A 9 7.26 -13.58 6.93
N GLY A 10 5.94 -13.80 6.90
CA GLY A 10 5.17 -14.34 8.01
C GLY A 10 4.49 -13.30 8.91
N LEU A 11 4.62 -12.00 8.63
CA LEU A 11 3.89 -10.94 9.35
C LEU A 11 2.37 -11.09 9.25
N GLY A 12 1.87 -11.56 8.12
CA GLY A 12 0.45 -11.84 7.90
C GLY A 12 -0.11 -12.95 8.79
N LEU A 13 0.75 -13.72 9.47
CA LEU A 13 0.34 -14.75 10.44
C LEU A 13 0.18 -14.21 11.86
N ALA A 14 0.39 -12.90 12.07
CA ALA A 14 0.22 -12.29 13.37
C ALA A 14 -1.24 -12.41 13.84
N PRO A 15 -1.47 -12.66 15.14
CA PRO A 15 -2.80 -12.88 15.68
C PRO A 15 -3.64 -11.59 15.75
N PHE A 16 -3.03 -10.42 15.62
CA PHE A 16 -3.70 -9.13 15.76
C PHE A 16 -3.27 -8.16 14.64
N ALA A 17 -4.27 -7.62 13.94
CA ALA A 17 -4.13 -6.60 12.89
C ALA A 17 -2.99 -6.88 11.87
N PRO A 18 -2.98 -8.06 11.20
CA PRO A 18 -1.94 -8.40 10.23
C PRO A 18 -1.81 -7.37 9.11
N GLY A 19 -2.92 -6.79 8.64
CA GLY A 19 -2.90 -5.71 7.65
C GLY A 19 -2.13 -4.48 8.12
N THR A 20 -2.33 -4.06 9.38
CA THR A 20 -1.57 -2.95 9.98
C THR A 20 -0.07 -3.23 10.02
N LEU A 21 0.33 -4.47 10.32
CA LEU A 21 1.73 -4.87 10.24
C LEU A 21 2.26 -4.85 8.80
N GLY A 22 1.43 -5.22 7.83
CA GLY A 22 1.73 -5.10 6.41
C GLY A 22 2.00 -3.67 5.98
N SER A 23 1.11 -2.73 6.31
CA SER A 23 1.29 -1.32 5.97
C SER A 23 2.51 -0.71 6.70
N LEU A 24 2.74 -1.05 7.97
CA LEU A 24 3.95 -0.64 8.69
C LEU A 24 5.24 -1.20 8.05
N ALA A 25 5.24 -2.47 7.66
CA ALA A 25 6.35 -3.07 6.92
C ALA A 25 6.57 -2.36 5.57
N GLY A 26 5.49 -1.96 4.89
CA GLY A 26 5.52 -1.12 3.70
C GLY A 26 6.27 0.19 3.94
N ILE A 27 5.96 0.92 5.02
CA ILE A 27 6.67 2.16 5.39
C ILE A 27 8.16 1.89 5.66
N LEU A 28 8.48 0.86 6.43
CA LEU A 28 9.88 0.54 6.77
C LEU A 28 10.70 0.21 5.52
N LEU A 29 10.15 -0.57 4.60
CA LEU A 29 10.81 -0.88 3.33
C LEU A 29 10.91 0.35 2.43
N TRP A 30 9.87 1.19 2.39
CA TRP A 30 9.88 2.44 1.65
C TRP A 30 10.97 3.39 2.14
N LEU A 31 11.19 3.50 3.46
CA LEU A 31 12.25 4.33 4.06
C LEU A 31 13.65 3.94 3.61
N VAL A 32 13.88 2.65 3.30
CA VAL A 32 15.17 2.17 2.78
C VAL A 32 15.26 2.38 1.27
N ILE A 33 14.19 2.06 0.54
CA ILE A 33 14.18 2.07 -0.93
C ILE A 33 14.18 3.50 -1.49
N ARG A 34 13.52 4.45 -0.82
CA ARG A 34 13.39 5.84 -1.27
C ARG A 34 14.72 6.55 -1.51
N GLU A 35 15.79 6.13 -0.83
CA GLU A 35 17.12 6.75 -0.92
C GLU A 35 17.84 6.39 -2.23
N VAL A 36 17.36 5.37 -2.96
CA VAL A 36 18.03 4.84 -4.17
C VAL A 36 17.12 4.80 -5.40
N ILE A 37 15.85 5.15 -5.28
CA ILE A 37 14.87 5.08 -6.37
C ILE A 37 14.20 6.43 -6.61
N SER A 38 13.91 6.75 -7.88
CA SER A 38 13.11 7.92 -8.21
C SER A 38 11.61 7.67 -7.94
N PRO A 39 10.79 8.71 -7.76
CA PRO A 39 9.34 8.55 -7.58
C PRO A 39 8.68 7.76 -8.73
N GLY A 40 9.11 7.98 -9.97
CA GLY A 40 8.59 7.26 -11.14
C GLY A 40 8.99 5.78 -11.15
N ALA A 41 10.22 5.47 -10.75
CA ALA A 41 10.66 4.08 -10.62
C ALA A 41 9.97 3.38 -9.44
N MET A 42 9.69 4.08 -8.33
CA MET A 42 8.89 3.57 -7.22
C MET A 42 7.46 3.20 -7.66
N LEU A 43 6.80 4.08 -8.40
CA LEU A 43 5.47 3.83 -8.97
C LEU A 43 5.50 2.62 -9.91
N PHE A 44 6.50 2.55 -10.80
CA PHE A 44 6.69 1.42 -11.69
C PHE A 44 6.88 0.11 -10.91
N THR A 45 7.69 0.12 -9.84
CA THR A 45 7.87 -1.04 -8.97
C THR A 45 6.56 -1.46 -8.30
N ALA A 46 5.75 -0.53 -7.79
CA ALA A 46 4.44 -0.84 -7.21
C ALA A 46 3.50 -1.49 -8.22
N VAL A 47 3.47 -1.00 -9.47
CA VAL A 47 2.67 -1.58 -10.56
C VAL A 47 3.15 -2.99 -10.92
N VAL A 48 4.46 -3.20 -11.05
CA VAL A 48 5.03 -4.53 -11.33
C VAL A 48 4.74 -5.50 -10.18
N LEU A 49 4.90 -5.05 -8.94
CA LEU A 49 4.58 -5.84 -7.75
C LEU A 49 3.10 -6.19 -7.69
N PHE A 50 2.20 -5.29 -8.07
CA PHE A 50 0.76 -5.58 -8.15
C PHE A 50 0.47 -6.75 -9.10
N PHE A 51 0.91 -6.67 -10.36
CA PHE A 51 0.65 -7.74 -11.33
C PHE A 51 1.31 -9.07 -10.92
N PHE A 52 2.51 -9.02 -10.37
CA PHE A 52 3.20 -10.20 -9.87
C PHE A 52 2.48 -10.81 -8.65
N SER A 53 2.05 -9.97 -7.71
CA SER A 53 1.30 -10.38 -6.51
C SER A 53 -0.05 -10.95 -6.87
N TRP A 54 -0.73 -10.43 -7.88
CA TRP A 54 -2.00 -10.95 -8.36
C TRP A 54 -1.89 -12.41 -8.80
N ILE A 55 -0.93 -12.71 -9.68
CA ILE A 55 -0.69 -14.08 -10.16
C ILE A 55 -0.35 -15.02 -9.00
N ILE A 56 0.47 -14.56 -8.04
CA ILE A 56 0.87 -15.38 -6.89
C ILE A 56 -0.30 -15.63 -5.94
N THR A 57 -1.09 -14.59 -5.67
CA THR A 57 -2.22 -14.63 -4.74
C THR A 57 -3.35 -15.51 -5.29
N GLU A 58 -3.65 -15.41 -6.59
CA GLU A 58 -4.60 -16.30 -7.25
C GLU A 58 -4.22 -17.78 -7.09
N ASN A 59 -2.95 -18.10 -7.35
CA ASN A 59 -2.41 -19.45 -7.16
C ASN A 59 -2.47 -19.90 -5.69
N TYR A 60 -2.27 -18.98 -4.74
CA TYR A 60 -2.29 -19.27 -3.32
C TYR A 60 -3.70 -19.58 -2.81
N ILE A 61 -4.67 -18.72 -3.12
CA ILE A 61 -6.07 -18.86 -2.68
C ILE A 61 -6.67 -20.15 -3.26
N THR A 62 -6.39 -20.44 -4.53
CA THR A 62 -6.85 -21.67 -5.21
C THR A 62 -6.33 -22.92 -4.51
N GLN A 63 -5.04 -22.95 -4.15
CA GLN A 63 -4.43 -24.11 -3.49
C GLN A 63 -4.87 -24.30 -2.04
N LYS A 64 -5.12 -23.20 -1.32
CA LYS A 64 -5.36 -23.25 0.14
C LYS A 64 -6.82 -23.56 0.48
N ASN A 65 -7.77 -22.91 -0.19
CA ASN A 65 -9.19 -22.90 0.21
C ASN A 65 -10.12 -23.41 -0.90
N GLY A 66 -9.60 -24.04 -1.95
CA GLY A 66 -10.41 -24.41 -3.12
C GLY A 66 -11.00 -23.21 -3.86
N GLY A 67 -10.50 -21.99 -3.59
CA GLY A 67 -11.00 -20.74 -4.17
C GLY A 67 -12.09 -20.01 -3.37
N GLU A 68 -12.50 -20.49 -2.20
CA GLU A 68 -13.76 -20.01 -1.59
C GLU A 68 -13.63 -18.78 -0.66
N HIS A 69 -12.47 -18.45 -0.10
CA HIS A 69 -12.30 -17.25 0.75
C HIS A 69 -10.87 -16.71 0.69
N ASP A 70 -10.78 -15.38 0.68
CA ASP A 70 -9.52 -14.63 0.76
C ASP A 70 -8.98 -14.64 2.21
N PRO A 71 -7.79 -15.21 2.46
CA PRO A 71 -7.30 -15.34 3.81
C PRO A 71 -6.62 -14.04 4.26
N SER A 72 -7.04 -13.53 5.42
CA SER A 72 -6.53 -12.31 6.08
C SER A 72 -5.01 -12.25 6.35
N GLU A 73 -4.27 -13.30 5.99
CA GLU A 73 -2.82 -13.37 6.06
C GLU A 73 -2.14 -12.93 4.76
N VAL A 74 -2.89 -12.76 3.66
CA VAL A 74 -2.43 -12.05 2.47
C VAL A 74 -2.43 -10.57 2.84
N ILE A 75 -1.24 -9.99 2.91
CA ILE A 75 -1.03 -8.59 3.31
C ILE A 75 -0.02 -7.90 2.38
N ILE A 76 0.17 -8.44 1.17
CA ILE A 76 1.09 -7.88 0.16
C ILE A 76 0.45 -6.69 -0.58
N ASP A 77 -0.87 -6.75 -0.74
CA ASP A 77 -1.77 -5.66 -1.09
C ASP A 77 -1.57 -4.43 -0.19
N GLU A 78 -1.54 -4.63 1.13
CA GLU A 78 -1.32 -3.60 2.13
C GLU A 78 0.01 -2.85 1.95
N LEU A 79 1.06 -3.58 1.60
CA LEU A 79 2.37 -3.00 1.28
C LEU A 79 2.31 -2.16 0.00
N ILE A 80 1.65 -2.67 -1.04
CA ILE A 80 1.54 -1.99 -2.34
C ILE A 80 0.70 -0.71 -2.20
N GLY A 81 -0.46 -0.79 -1.56
CA GLY A 81 -1.34 0.35 -1.29
C GLY A 81 -0.63 1.41 -0.46
N GLN A 82 0.06 1.01 0.61
CA GLN A 82 0.86 1.93 1.41
C GLN A 82 1.98 2.59 0.60
N TRP A 83 2.68 1.87 -0.27
CA TRP A 83 3.71 2.46 -1.13
C TRP A 83 3.14 3.50 -2.08
N ILE A 84 1.97 3.25 -2.67
CA ILE A 84 1.27 4.20 -3.52
C ILE A 84 0.92 5.47 -2.73
N SER A 85 0.44 5.33 -1.50
CA SER A 85 0.09 6.47 -0.64
C SER A 85 1.27 7.41 -0.36
N LEU A 86 2.49 6.86 -0.30
CA LEU A 86 3.73 7.59 0.02
C LEU A 86 4.39 8.27 -1.20
N ILE A 87 3.93 7.99 -2.42
CA ILE A 87 4.52 8.55 -3.65
C ILE A 87 4.58 10.08 -3.65
N PRO A 88 3.52 10.83 -3.24
CA PRO A 88 3.58 12.29 -3.22
C PRO A 88 4.68 12.83 -2.31
N ILE A 89 4.94 12.18 -1.19
CA ILE A 89 6.01 12.54 -0.25
C ILE A 89 7.37 12.32 -0.90
N LEU A 90 7.56 11.17 -1.59
CA LEU A 90 8.79 10.89 -2.33
C LEU A 90 9.04 11.91 -3.43
N TYR A 91 7.98 12.30 -4.14
CA TYR A 91 8.04 13.30 -5.20
C TYR A 91 8.44 14.68 -4.67
N LEU A 92 7.88 15.07 -3.54
CA LEU A 92 8.24 16.31 -2.87
C LEU A 92 9.72 16.31 -2.43
N ASP A 93 10.18 15.22 -1.81
CA ASP A 93 11.56 15.06 -1.33
C ASP A 93 12.55 15.16 -2.52
N TYR A 94 12.19 14.51 -3.63
CA TYR A 94 12.96 14.54 -4.87
C TYR A 94 13.10 15.93 -5.50
N ILE A 95 12.11 16.82 -5.35
CA ILE A 95 12.10 18.16 -5.96
C ILE A 95 12.68 19.22 -5.03
N LEU A 96 12.26 19.24 -3.77
CA LEU A 96 12.56 20.35 -2.86
C LEU A 96 13.89 20.20 -2.12
N TYR A 97 14.43 18.97 -1.96
CA TYR A 97 15.72 18.66 -1.30
C TYR A 97 15.94 19.29 0.09
N THR A 98 14.90 19.87 0.71
CA THR A 98 15.01 20.75 1.90
C THR A 98 13.87 20.57 2.89
N ILE A 99 13.06 19.51 2.75
CA ILE A 99 11.95 19.23 3.67
C ILE A 99 12.52 18.89 5.04
N SER A 100 11.94 19.45 6.10
CA SER A 100 12.38 19.12 7.45
C SER A 100 12.00 17.68 7.82
N ILE A 101 12.81 17.03 8.66
CA ILE A 101 12.54 15.68 9.16
C ILE A 101 11.16 15.60 9.84
N SER A 102 10.77 16.65 10.57
CA SER A 102 9.49 16.71 11.28
C SER A 102 8.29 16.72 10.32
N GLU A 103 8.37 17.47 9.22
CA GLU A 103 7.32 17.50 8.20
C GLU A 103 7.21 16.15 7.50
N THR A 104 8.35 15.54 7.13
CA THR A 104 8.39 14.22 6.52
C THR A 104 7.73 13.16 7.40
N ILE A 105 8.06 13.11 8.70
CA ILE A 105 7.42 12.19 9.64
C ILE A 105 5.92 12.44 9.73
N THR A 106 5.50 13.70 9.78
CA THR A 106 4.08 14.07 9.84
C THR A 106 3.33 13.57 8.60
N MET A 107 3.89 13.79 7.41
CA MET A 107 3.28 13.33 6.16
C MET A 107 3.22 11.80 6.06
N ILE A 108 4.28 11.08 6.47
CA ILE A 108 4.29 9.61 6.51
C ILE A 108 3.19 9.10 7.45
N PHE A 109 3.07 9.69 8.63
CA PHE A 109 2.04 9.31 9.60
C PHE A 109 0.63 9.58 9.08
N LEU A 110 0.39 10.75 8.48
CA LEU A 110 -0.89 11.07 7.84
C LEU A 110 -1.20 10.11 6.69
N SER A 111 -0.20 9.76 5.87
CA SER A 111 -0.36 8.84 4.75
C SER A 111 -0.76 7.45 5.21
N PHE A 112 -0.14 6.97 6.30
CA PHE A 112 -0.51 5.72 6.96
C PHE A 112 -1.95 5.73 7.47
N LEU A 113 -2.34 6.77 8.20
CA LEU A 113 -3.69 6.87 8.74
C LEU A 113 -4.75 6.98 7.64
N LEU A 114 -4.51 7.79 6.61
CA LEU A 114 -5.42 7.95 5.48
C LEU A 114 -5.55 6.67 4.67
N PHE A 115 -4.43 6.00 4.40
CA PHE A 115 -4.45 4.69 3.73
C PHE A 115 -5.31 3.70 4.52
N ARG A 116 -5.02 3.50 5.81
CA ARG A 116 -5.82 2.60 6.67
C ARG A 116 -7.28 3.01 6.75
N PHE A 117 -7.57 4.30 6.80
CA PHE A 117 -8.95 4.79 6.78
C PHE A 117 -9.67 4.38 5.49
N PHE A 118 -9.07 4.57 4.33
CA PHE A 118 -9.70 4.22 3.04
C PHE A 118 -9.80 2.71 2.81
N ASP A 119 -8.80 1.94 3.23
CA ASP A 119 -8.82 0.48 3.18
C ASP A 119 -9.91 -0.11 4.10
N ILE A 120 -10.07 0.42 5.32
CA ILE A 120 -11.09 -0.08 6.26
C ILE A 120 -12.50 0.38 5.87
N VAL A 121 -12.67 1.64 5.45
CA VAL A 121 -13.99 2.21 5.15
C VAL A 121 -14.50 1.81 3.76
N LYS A 122 -13.59 1.57 2.81
CA LYS A 122 -13.87 1.23 1.40
C LYS A 122 -14.95 2.12 0.76
N PRO A 123 -14.81 3.46 0.76
CA PRO A 123 -15.75 4.33 0.05
C PRO A 123 -15.82 3.97 -1.44
N TRP A 124 -16.95 4.24 -2.10
CA TRP A 124 -17.04 4.04 -3.55
C TRP A 124 -15.91 4.84 -4.26
N PRO A 125 -15.17 4.25 -5.22
CA PRO A 125 -15.40 2.97 -5.89
C PRO A 125 -14.66 1.76 -5.27
N ILE A 126 -13.96 1.90 -4.14
CA ILE A 126 -13.19 0.82 -3.49
C ILE A 126 -14.13 -0.37 -3.17
N SER A 127 -15.26 -0.10 -2.51
CA SER A 127 -16.26 -1.12 -2.20
C SER A 127 -16.88 -1.81 -3.42
N PHE A 128 -16.86 -1.19 -4.61
CA PHE A 128 -17.35 -1.85 -5.82
C PHE A 128 -16.41 -2.97 -6.29
N PHE A 129 -15.09 -2.77 -6.15
CA PHE A 129 -14.12 -3.81 -6.49
C PHE A 129 -14.07 -4.90 -5.43
N ASP A 130 -14.04 -4.54 -4.14
CA ASP A 130 -14.08 -5.47 -3.00
C ASP A 130 -15.22 -6.51 -3.09
N GLN A 131 -16.41 -6.07 -3.55
CA GLN A 131 -17.57 -6.95 -3.75
C GLN A 131 -17.37 -8.05 -4.81
N GLN A 132 -16.38 -7.96 -5.69
CA GLN A 132 -16.13 -8.96 -6.73
C GLN A 132 -15.45 -10.22 -6.19
N GLN A 133 -14.86 -10.14 -4.99
CA GLN A 133 -14.30 -11.28 -4.23
C GLN A 133 -13.38 -12.22 -5.04
N ASN A 134 -12.66 -11.68 -6.02
CA ASN A 134 -11.63 -12.38 -6.76
C ASN A 134 -10.23 -11.89 -6.35
N SER A 135 -9.20 -12.66 -6.70
CA SER A 135 -7.81 -12.35 -6.35
C SER A 135 -7.36 -10.98 -6.86
N PHE A 136 -7.87 -10.51 -8.00
CA PHE A 136 -7.55 -9.18 -8.53
C PHE A 136 -8.16 -8.08 -7.65
N SER A 137 -9.45 -8.21 -7.32
CA SER A 137 -10.17 -7.20 -6.53
C SER A 137 -9.60 -7.00 -5.14
N VAL A 138 -9.09 -8.07 -4.52
CA VAL A 138 -8.45 -8.06 -3.20
C VAL A 138 -7.16 -7.24 -3.19
N LEU A 139 -6.39 -7.24 -4.27
CA LEU A 139 -5.20 -6.39 -4.36
C LEU A 139 -5.56 -4.98 -4.81
N PHE A 140 -6.60 -4.85 -5.62
CA PHE A 140 -6.92 -3.62 -6.32
C PHE A 140 -7.66 -2.61 -5.45
N ASP A 141 -8.47 -3.06 -4.49
CA ASP A 141 -9.15 -2.18 -3.54
C ASP A 141 -8.13 -1.45 -2.62
N ASP A 142 -7.08 -2.12 -2.17
CA ASP A 142 -5.94 -1.54 -1.44
C ASP A 142 -5.12 -0.58 -2.30
N VAL A 143 -4.92 -0.90 -3.59
CA VAL A 143 -4.32 0.04 -4.55
C VAL A 143 -5.16 1.31 -4.67
N LEU A 144 -6.49 1.19 -4.71
CA LEU A 144 -7.39 2.34 -4.75
C LEU A 144 -7.38 3.12 -3.43
N ALA A 145 -7.32 2.45 -2.27
CA ALA A 145 -7.14 3.09 -0.97
C ALA A 145 -5.82 3.88 -0.91
N GLY A 146 -4.74 3.30 -1.42
CA GLY A 146 -3.44 3.95 -1.58
C GLY A 146 -3.51 5.17 -2.48
N PHE A 147 -4.21 5.06 -3.62
CA PHE A 147 -4.42 6.18 -4.54
C PHE A 147 -5.24 7.31 -3.90
N PHE A 148 -6.29 6.99 -3.16
CA PHE A 148 -7.10 7.98 -2.44
C PHE A 148 -6.26 8.70 -1.39
N SER A 149 -5.50 7.95 -0.58
CA SER A 149 -4.55 8.54 0.38
C SER A 149 -3.56 9.48 -0.32
N ALA A 150 -2.98 9.06 -1.45
CA ALA A 150 -2.04 9.88 -2.22
C ALA A 150 -2.65 11.21 -2.71
N ILE A 151 -3.93 11.23 -3.13
CA ILE A 151 -4.63 12.47 -3.50
C ILE A 151 -4.72 13.42 -2.30
N PHE A 152 -5.12 12.91 -1.13
CA PHE A 152 -5.27 13.73 0.08
C PHE A 152 -3.92 14.27 0.57
N ILE A 153 -2.87 13.44 0.56
CA ILE A 153 -1.50 13.88 0.89
C ILE A 153 -1.00 14.90 -0.12
N SER A 154 -1.27 14.72 -1.41
CA SER A 154 -0.93 15.72 -2.43
C SER A 154 -1.64 17.05 -2.14
N GLY A 155 -2.93 17.03 -1.79
CA GLY A 155 -3.68 18.22 -1.40
C GLY A 155 -3.09 18.92 -0.16
N TYR A 156 -2.70 18.15 0.85
CA TYR A 156 -2.02 18.67 2.04
C TYR A 156 -0.68 19.33 1.70
N ILE A 157 0.13 18.69 0.84
CA ILE A 157 1.40 19.25 0.35
C ILE A 157 1.15 20.56 -0.40
N LEU A 158 0.21 20.58 -1.34
CA LEU A 158 -0.12 21.80 -2.10
C LEU A 158 -0.57 22.93 -1.17
N TRP A 159 -1.35 22.61 -0.13
CA TRP A 159 -1.80 23.60 0.84
C TRP A 159 -0.65 24.20 1.66
N ILE A 160 0.37 23.42 2.03
CA ILE A 160 1.52 23.93 2.80
C ILE A 160 2.51 24.72 1.96
N TYR A 161 2.78 24.26 0.74
CA TYR A 161 3.90 24.78 -0.07
C TYR A 161 3.50 25.79 -1.14
N LEU A 162 2.21 25.88 -1.52
CA LEU A 162 1.75 26.75 -2.60
C LEU A 162 0.64 27.75 -2.21
N LEU A 163 -0.07 27.54 -1.11
CA LEU A 163 -1.19 28.38 -0.65
C LEU A 163 -0.86 29.08 0.68
#